data_AF-A0A965HX84-F1
#
_entry.id   AF-A0A965HX84-F1
#
_cell.length_a   1.000
_cell.length_b   1.000
_cell.length_c   1.000
_cell.angle_alpha   90.00
_cell.angle_beta   90.00
_cell.angle_gamma   90.00
#
_symmetry.space_group_name_H-M   'P 1'
#
loop_
_entity.id
_entity.type
_entity.pdbx_description
1 polymer ?
#
loop_
_entity_poly.entity_id
_entity_poly.type
_entity_poly.pdbx_seq_one_letter_code
_entity_poly.pdbx_strand_id
1 'polypeptide(L)' 'MSLQNSRGRLLGLSRELTRNWQDTQNIWRDQKAREFDQTYMQPLFESCDNAIAAMEDLDKLLTKLRNGCEIEE' A
#
# COMPACT_ATOMS: atom_id res chain seq x y z
N MET A 1 -14.87 9.76 4.70
CA MET A 1 -13.45 9.42 4.44
C MET A 1 -13.28 9.29 2.94
N SER A 2 -12.39 10.06 2.30
CA SER A 2 -12.15 9.94 0.85
C SER A 2 -11.17 8.82 0.55
N LEU A 3 -11.30 8.21 -0.64
CA LEU A 3 -10.39 7.16 -1.13
C LEU A 3 -8.93 7.63 -1.13
N GLN A 4 -8.68 8.88 -1.53
CA GLN A 4 -7.38 9.55 -1.42
C GLN A 4 -6.76 9.47 -0.04
N ASN A 5 -7.54 9.81 0.99
CA ASN A 5 -7.03 9.86 2.35
C ASN A 5 -6.68 8.46 2.85
N SER A 6 -7.52 7.47 2.54
CA SER A 6 -7.26 6.06 2.86
C SER A 6 -6.01 5.55 2.15
N ARG A 7 -5.81 5.89 0.87
CA ARG A 7 -4.61 5.50 0.09
C ARG A 7 -3.34 6.13 0.67
N GLY A 8 -3.39 7.42 0.98
CA GLY A 8 -2.26 8.13 1.60
C GLY A 8 -1.87 7.53 2.95
N ARG A 9 -2.87 7.17 3.77
CA ARG A 9 -2.64 6.49 5.05
C ARG A 9 -2.00 5.12 4.86
N LEU A 10 -2.50 4.31 3.92
CA LEU A 10 -1.94 2.99 3.62
C LEU A 10 -0.48 3.09 3.15
N LEU A 11 -0.19 4.02 2.25
CA LEU A 11 1.18 4.28 1.79
C LEU A 11 2.11 4.69 2.93
N GLY A 12 1.65 5.56 3.83
CA GLY A 12 2.42 5.98 5.00
C GLY A 12 2.74 4.81 5.93
N LEU A 13 1.74 4.01 6.28
CA LEU A 13 1.89 2.84 7.14
C LEU A 13 2.77 1.75 6.50
N SER A 14 2.63 1.51 5.19
CA SER A 14 3.47 0.56 4.46
C SER A 14 4.95 0.94 4.54
N ARG A 15 5.27 2.22 4.30
CA ARG A 15 6.65 2.75 4.40
C ARG A 15 7.21 2.66 5.81
N GLU A 16 6.40 2.98 6.82
CA GLU A 16 6.80 2.85 8.23
C GLU A 16 7.10 1.39 8.58
N LEU A 17 6.24 0.46 8.16
CA LEU A 17 6.46 -0.96 8.34
C LEU A 17 7.75 -1.45 7.65
N THR A 18 8.01 -1.04 6.41
CA THR A 18 9.25 -1.38 5.69
C THR A 18 10.49 -0.91 6.46
N ARG A 19 10.48 0.34 6.96
CA ARG A 19 11.57 0.87 7.77
C ARG A 19 11.79 0.05 9.04
N ASN A 20 10.72 -0.17 9.80
CA ASN A 20 10.80 -0.92 11.06
C ASN A 20 11.28 -2.36 10.82
N TRP A 21 10.92 -2.96 9.69
CA TRP A 21 11.40 -4.29 9.31
C TRP A 21 12.89 -4.29 8.99
N GLN A 22 13.38 -3.31 8.21
CA GLN A 22 14.81 -3.15 7.93
C GLN A 22 15.63 -2.95 9.21
N ASP A 23 15.12 -2.14 10.14
CA ASP A 23 15.75 -1.93 11.45
C ASP A 23 15.75 -3.21 12.28
N THR A 24 14.67 -4.00 12.22
CA THR A 24 14.59 -5.30 12.88
C THR A 24 15.62 -6.27 12.30
N GLN A 25 15.76 -6.32 10.97
CA GLN A 25 16.76 -7.15 10.28
C GLN A 25 18.21 -6.74 10.60
N ASN A 26 18.45 -5.53 11.11
CA ASN A 26 19.77 -5.16 11.59
C ASN A 26 20.19 -5.93 12.86
N ILE A 27 19.23 -6.42 13.64
CA ILE A 27 19.48 -7.12 14.91
C ILE A 27 19.11 -8.60 14.78
N TRP A 28 17.97 -8.91 14.16
CA TRP A 28 17.46 -10.26 13.97
C TRP A 28 17.88 -10.81 12.59
N ARG A 29 18.94 -11.61 12.55
CA ARG A 29 19.61 -12.06 11.31
C ARG A 29 19.70 -13.58 11.14
N ASP A 30 19.01 -14.31 12.00
CA ASP A 30 19.04 -15.77 11.99
C ASP A 30 18.23 -16.35 10.81
N GLN A 31 18.16 -17.68 10.76
CA GLN A 31 17.39 -18.38 9.74
C GLN A 31 15.87 -18.09 9.85
N LYS A 32 15.35 -17.84 11.06
CA LYS A 32 13.94 -17.53 11.29
C LYS A 32 13.58 -16.14 10.78
N ALA A 33 14.49 -15.16 10.91
CA ALA A 33 14.30 -13.85 10.32
C ALA A 33 14.15 -13.92 8.79
N ARG A 34 14.96 -14.78 8.12
CA ARG A 34 14.87 -15.01 6.67
C ARG A 34 13.57 -15.70 6.27
N GLU A 35 13.18 -16.75 7.00
CA GLU A 35 11.90 -17.45 6.78
C GLU A 35 10.71 -16.49 6.96
N PHE A 36 10.76 -15.64 7.99
CA PHE A 36 9.72 -14.66 8.26
C PHE A 36 9.62 -13.59 7.15
N ASP A 37 10.76 -13.09 6.66
CA ASP A 37 10.81 -12.14 5.54
C ASP A 37 10.07 -12.69 4.32
N GLN A 38 10.44 -13.90 3.91
CA GLN A 38 9.92 -14.54 2.70
C GLN A 38 8.46 -14.98 2.85
N THR A 39 8.08 -15.47 4.03
CA THR A 39 6.74 -16.05 4.24
C THR A 39 5.68 -14.97 4.48
N TYR A 40 6.05 -13.86 5.14
CA TYR A 40 5.08 -12.87 5.61
C TYR A 40 5.35 -11.46 5.09
N MET A 41 6.59 -10.97 5.20
CA MET A 41 6.87 -9.56 4.92
C MET A 41 6.83 -9.25 3.43
N GLN A 42 7.47 -10.06 2.59
CA GLN A 42 7.46 -9.87 1.13
C GLN A 42 6.04 -9.93 0.56
N PRO A 43 5.21 -10.97 0.84
CA PRO A 43 3.84 -11.01 0.34
C PRO A 43 2.97 -9.86 0.87
N LEU A 44 3.22 -9.40 2.10
CA LEU A 44 2.50 -8.25 2.67
C LEU A 44 2.86 -6.95 1.94
N PHE A 45 4.13 -6.69 1.66
CA PHE A 45 4.55 -5.51 0.91
C PHE A 45 3.97 -5.52 -0.51
N GLU A 46 4.03 -6.64 -1.21
CA GLU A 46 3.41 -6.80 -2.53
C GLU A 46 1.89 -6.54 -2.48
N SER A 47 1.21 -7.07 -1.45
CA SER A 47 -0.24 -6.85 -1.28
C SER A 47 -0.58 -5.39 -1.01
N CYS A 48 0.22 -4.70 -0.19
CA CYS A 48 0.07 -3.27 0.07
C CYS A 48 0.25 -2.44 -1.21
N ASP A 49 1.30 -2.72 -1.99
CA ASP A 49 1.58 -2.01 -3.24
C ASP A 49 0.46 -2.23 -4.26
N ASN A 50 -0.01 -3.47 -4.42
CA ASN A 50 -1.15 -3.80 -5.28
C ASN A 50 -2.43 -3.07 -4.85
N ALA A 51 -2.70 -3.01 -3.54
CA ALA A 51 -3.86 -2.28 -3.02
C ALA A 51 -3.76 -0.78 -3.29
N ILE A 52 -2.58 -0.16 -3.08
CA ILE A 52 -2.34 1.26 -3.35
C ILE A 52 -2.57 1.57 -4.84
N ALA A 53 -2.09 0.71 -5.74
CA ALA A 53 -2.29 0.85 -7.19
C ALA A 53 -3.78 0.75 -7.55
N ALA A 54 -4.48 -0.27 -7.04
CA ALA A 54 -5.91 -0.45 -7.28
C ALA A 54 -6.73 0.74 -6.75
N MET A 55 -6.36 1.31 -5.58
CA MET A 55 -7.01 2.51 -5.04
C MET A 55 -6.77 3.74 -5.93
N GLU A 56 -5.62 3.85 -6.57
CA GLU A 56 -5.34 4.93 -7.52
C GLU A 56 -6.17 4.79 -8.81
N ASP A 57 -6.31 3.58 -9.33
CA ASP A 57 -7.13 3.34 -10.52
C ASP A 57 -8.62 3.56 -10.25
N LEU A 58 -9.10 3.13 -9.08
CA LEU A 58 -10.46 3.42 -8.62
C LEU A 58 -10.70 4.93 -8.50
N ASP A 59 -9.74 5.69 -7.97
CA ASP A 59 -9.86 7.13 -7.88
C ASP A 59 -9.95 7.82 -9.26
N LYS A 60 -9.13 7.38 -10.22
CA LYS A 60 -9.20 7.86 -11.60
C LYS A 60 -10.58 7.59 -12.21
N LEU A 61 -11.14 6.40 -11.99
CA LEU A 61 -12.47 6.03 -12.48
C LEU A 61 -13.57 6.86 -11.81
N LEU A 62 -13.53 7.03 -10.49
CA LEU A 62 -14.51 7.85 -9.77
C LEU A 62 -14.45 9.32 -10.19
N THR A 63 -13.26 9.86 -10.41
CA THR A 63 -13.08 11.23 -10.91
C THR A 63 -13.63 11.37 -12.32
N LYS A 64 -13.38 10.41 -13.22
CA LYS A 64 -13.96 10.39 -14.57
C LYS A 64 -15.48 10.29 -14.54
N LEU A 65 -16.05 9.44 -13.70
CA LEU A 65 -17.51 9.31 -13.55
C LEU A 65 -18.14 10.61 -13.07
N ARG A 66 -17.56 11.25 -12.05
CA ARG A 66 -18.03 12.54 -11.55
C ARG A 66 -18.01 13.61 -12.66
N ASN A 67 -16.89 13.75 -13.36
CA ASN A 67 -16.75 14.75 -14.40
C ASN A 67 -17.56 14.41 -15.67
N GLY A 68 -17.81 13.12 -15.94
CA GLY A 68 -18.67 12.66 -17.04
C GLY A 68 -20.15 12.94 -16.80
N CYS A 69 -20.58 13.03 -15.53
CA CYS A 69 -21.91 13.51 -15.14
C CYS A 69 -22.04 15.05 -15.14
N GLU A 70 -20.95 15.81 -15.31
CA GLU A 70 -20.96 17.28 -15.37
C GLU A 70 -21.08 17.83 -16.81
N ILE A 71 -21.13 16.95 -17.83
CA ILE A 71 -21.33 17.35 -19.24
C ILE A 71 -22.64 16.72 -19.76
N GLU A 72 -23.76 17.25 -19.28
CA GLU A 72 -25.05 17.25 -19.97
C GLU A 72 -25.72 18.61 -19.67
N GLU A 73 -25.24 19.67 -20.31
CA GLU A 73 -25.98 20.89 -20.67
C GLU A 73 -25.28 21.62 -21.83
#